data_AF-A0A1G3CVK0-F1
#
_entry.id   AF-A0A1G3CVK0-F1
#
_cell.length_a   1.000
_cell.length_b   1.000
_cell.length_c   1.000
_cell.angle_alpha   90.00
_cell.angle_beta   90.00
_cell.angle_gamma   90.00
#
_symmetry.space_group_name_H-M   'P 1'
#
loop_
_entity.id
_entity.type
_entity.pdbx_description
1 polymer ?
#
loop_
_entity_poly.entity_id
_entity_poly.type
_entity_poly.pdbx_seq_one_letter_code
_entity_poly.pdbx_strand_id
1 'polypeptide(L)'
;MSAYGHISIDSNAPLISSLFLIVMIEIMIGGRVIPSFTANAIVGIKQFRNKSFATVVLAFSATSFLLWIFFSVSVVTALICILTGVLQFILLLGWKPLATRSKPIVWILHAAYFWIPLGFILLGFSSFGLVSMYIALHAFGIGATGGLIIGMITRTAMGHTGRLIKAGAIEVSCYVLVQVTAVIWMVAHLTVGVWFHFTIGLAGICWCLAFILYIYKYFPWLTKPRLDGQPG
;
A
#
# COMPACT_ATOMS: atom_id res chain seq x y z
N MET A 1 -13.68 -11.04 21.60
CA MET A 1 -15.05 -10.80 22.12
C MET A 1 -15.66 -9.68 21.31
N SER A 2 -16.85 -9.87 20.75
CA SER A 2 -17.60 -8.76 20.15
C SER A 2 -17.93 -7.71 21.23
N ALA A 3 -18.12 -6.45 20.82
CA ALA A 3 -18.43 -5.34 21.73
C ALA A 3 -19.68 -5.57 22.61
N TYR A 4 -20.54 -6.52 22.25
CA TYR A 4 -21.77 -6.87 22.95
C TYR A 4 -21.79 -8.30 23.51
N GLY A 5 -20.69 -9.05 23.42
CA GLY A 5 -20.57 -10.40 23.99
C GLY A 5 -21.44 -11.49 23.34
N HIS A 6 -22.31 -11.15 22.37
CA HIS A 6 -23.22 -12.11 21.72
C HIS A 6 -22.53 -13.13 20.82
N ILE A 7 -21.29 -12.85 20.38
CA ILE A 7 -20.52 -13.73 19.50
C ILE A 7 -19.13 -13.89 20.10
N SER A 8 -18.75 -15.12 20.43
CA SER A 8 -17.45 -15.53 20.98
C SER A 8 -16.36 -15.64 19.91
N ILE A 9 -16.40 -14.79 18.88
CA ILE A 9 -15.36 -14.69 17.86
C ILE A 9 -14.37 -13.61 18.29
N ASP A 10 -13.08 -13.87 18.09
CA ASP A 10 -12.05 -12.85 18.21
C ASP A 10 -12.21 -11.81 17.09
N SER A 11 -12.41 -10.54 17.45
CA SER A 11 -12.63 -9.44 16.52
C SER A 11 -11.42 -9.17 15.62
N ASN A 12 -10.22 -9.62 16.02
CA ASN A 12 -9.02 -9.46 15.21
C ASN A 12 -9.03 -10.35 13.96
N ALA A 13 -9.58 -11.56 14.05
CA ALA A 13 -9.61 -12.49 12.93
C ALA A 13 -10.34 -11.93 11.69
N PRO A 14 -11.58 -11.41 11.77
CA PRO A 14 -12.25 -10.80 10.62
C PRO A 14 -11.57 -9.50 10.16
N LEU A 15 -11.04 -8.69 11.08
CA LEU A 15 -10.33 -7.46 10.74
C LEU A 15 -9.09 -7.75 9.88
N ILE A 16 -8.23 -8.66 10.33
CA ILE A 16 -7.00 -9.05 9.61
C ILE A 16 -7.35 -9.72 8.28
N SER A 17 -8.35 -10.61 8.28
CA SER A 17 -8.81 -11.26 7.05
C SER A 17 -9.31 -10.25 6.01
N SER A 18 -10.04 -9.21 6.45
CA SER A 18 -10.50 -8.15 5.55
C SER A 18 -9.34 -7.34 4.96
N LEU A 19 -8.32 -7.03 5.76
CA LEU A 19 -7.13 -6.35 5.28
C LEU A 19 -6.38 -7.22 4.27
N PHE A 20 -6.20 -8.52 4.53
CA PHE A 20 -5.56 -9.44 3.59
C PHE A 20 -6.34 -9.54 2.27
N LEU A 21 -7.67 -9.52 2.32
CA LEU A 21 -8.49 -9.46 1.12
C LEU A 21 -8.26 -8.17 0.32
N ILE A 22 -8.19 -7.01 1.00
CA ILE A 22 -7.88 -5.73 0.36
C ILE A 22 -6.50 -5.79 -0.30
N VAL A 23 -5.47 -6.26 0.41
CA VAL A 23 -4.11 -6.40 -0.13
C VAL A 23 -4.08 -7.39 -1.30
N MET A 24 -4.87 -8.46 -1.27
CA MET A 24 -4.98 -9.40 -2.38
C MET A 24 -5.55 -8.73 -3.64
N ILE A 25 -6.55 -7.86 -3.48
CA ILE A 25 -7.10 -7.04 -4.56
C ILE A 25 -6.03 -6.06 -5.08
N GLU A 26 -5.29 -5.41 -4.18
CA GLU A 26 -4.19 -4.50 -4.54
C GLU A 26 -3.09 -5.20 -5.33
N ILE A 27 -2.71 -6.43 -4.96
CA ILE A 27 -1.72 -7.23 -5.70
C ILE A 27 -2.23 -7.52 -7.11
N MET A 28 -3.47 -7.99 -7.23
CA MET A 28 -4.07 -8.37 -8.51
C MET A 28 -4.24 -7.16 -9.45
N ILE A 29 -4.77 -6.05 -8.95
CA ILE A 29 -5.03 -4.84 -9.73
C ILE A 29 -3.73 -4.08 -9.97
N GLY A 30 -2.92 -3.86 -8.92
CA GLY A 30 -1.62 -3.20 -8.99
C GLY A 30 -0.70 -3.90 -9.97
N GLY A 31 -0.74 -5.24 -10.01
CA GLY A 31 -0.01 -6.08 -10.95
C GLY A 31 -0.20 -5.73 -12.43
N ARG A 32 -1.32 -5.09 -12.77
CA ARG A 32 -1.66 -4.68 -14.14
C ARG A 32 -1.58 -3.17 -14.31
N VAL A 33 -2.11 -2.42 -13.35
CA VAL A 33 -2.26 -0.97 -13.40
C VAL A 33 -0.91 -0.27 -13.32
N ILE A 34 -0.07 -0.65 -12.37
CA ILE A 34 1.22 0.00 -12.11
C ILE A 34 2.19 -0.13 -13.31
N PRO A 35 2.45 -1.33 -13.88
CA PRO A 35 3.32 -1.44 -15.04
C PRO A 35 2.74 -0.72 -16.26
N SER A 36 1.42 -0.75 -16.46
CA SER A 36 0.77 -0.06 -17.59
C SER A 36 0.89 1.47 -17.46
N PHE A 37 0.73 2.03 -16.25
CA PHE A 37 0.96 3.44 -16.01
C PHE A 37 2.42 3.85 -16.20
N THR A 38 3.35 2.97 -15.85
CA THR A 38 4.78 3.19 -16.09
C THR A 38 5.10 3.21 -17.58
N ALA A 39 4.58 2.26 -18.35
CA ALA A 39 4.75 2.22 -19.81
C ALA A 39 4.14 3.45 -20.50
N ASN A 40 2.99 3.93 -20.03
CA ASN A 40 2.34 5.14 -20.56
C ASN A 40 3.12 6.43 -20.22
N ALA A 41 3.80 6.46 -19.07
CA ALA A 41 4.54 7.64 -18.63
C ALA A 41 5.97 7.72 -19.20
N ILE A 42 6.53 6.59 -19.62
CA ILE A 42 7.92 6.47 -20.10
C ILE A 42 7.93 5.68 -21.41
N VAL A 43 7.92 6.40 -22.52
CA VAL A 43 7.91 5.81 -23.87
C VAL A 43 9.15 4.94 -24.07
N GLY A 44 8.95 3.72 -24.58
CA GLY A 44 10.03 2.79 -24.91
C GLY A 44 10.66 2.04 -23.73
N ILE A 45 10.11 2.17 -22.51
CA ILE A 45 10.63 1.44 -21.35
C ILE A 45 10.47 -0.08 -21.52
N LYS A 46 11.58 -0.82 -21.39
CA LYS A 46 11.56 -2.29 -21.40
C LYS A 46 11.30 -2.81 -19.99
N GLN A 47 10.10 -3.35 -19.77
CA GLN A 47 9.68 -3.98 -18.52
C GLN A 47 9.68 -5.50 -18.63
N PHE A 48 9.92 -6.18 -17.51
CA PHE A 48 9.69 -7.62 -17.41
C PHE A 48 8.25 -7.86 -16.98
N ARG A 49 7.41 -8.36 -17.91
CA ARG A 49 5.98 -8.63 -17.69
C ARG A 49 5.65 -10.08 -18.05
N ASN A 50 6.02 -11.02 -17.17
CA ASN A 50 5.69 -12.43 -17.36
C ASN A 50 4.36 -12.76 -16.64
N LYS A 51 3.33 -13.14 -17.43
CA LYS A 51 2.00 -13.47 -16.90
C LYS A 51 2.01 -14.71 -16.00
N SER A 52 2.70 -15.77 -16.40
CA SER A 52 2.80 -17.00 -15.61
C SER A 52 3.48 -16.74 -14.27
N PHE A 53 4.57 -15.96 -14.27
CA PHE A 53 5.23 -15.54 -13.04
C PHE A 53 4.27 -14.74 -12.14
N ALA A 54 3.57 -13.75 -12.68
CA ALA A 54 2.60 -12.96 -11.91
C ALA A 54 1.46 -13.83 -11.33
N THR A 55 0.98 -14.84 -12.04
CA THR A 55 0.00 -15.80 -11.54
C THR A 55 0.56 -16.64 -10.38
N VAL A 56 1.80 -17.09 -10.48
CA VAL A 56 2.48 -17.81 -9.38
C VAL A 56 2.60 -16.90 -8.15
N VAL A 57 3.07 -15.65 -8.32
CA VAL A 57 3.20 -14.70 -7.20
C VAL A 57 1.84 -14.43 -6.53
N LEU A 58 0.76 -14.32 -7.31
CA LEU A 58 -0.60 -14.16 -6.80
C LEU A 58 -1.05 -15.39 -5.99
N ALA A 59 -0.78 -16.60 -6.48
CA ALA A 59 -1.10 -17.84 -5.76
C ALA A 59 -0.34 -17.92 -4.42
N PHE A 60 0.97 -17.63 -4.43
CA PHE A 60 1.80 -17.56 -3.22
C PHE A 60 1.30 -16.52 -2.21
N SER A 61 0.78 -15.39 -2.69
CA SER A 61 0.18 -14.35 -1.86
C SER A 61 -1.08 -14.85 -1.15
N ALA A 62 -1.99 -15.51 -1.89
CA ALA A 62 -3.18 -16.12 -1.31
C ALA A 62 -2.83 -17.22 -0.29
N THR A 63 -1.90 -18.12 -0.65
CA THR A 63 -1.43 -19.19 0.24
C THR A 63 -0.81 -18.62 1.51
N SER A 64 0.00 -17.57 1.42
CA SER A 64 0.58 -16.91 2.59
C SER A 64 -0.48 -16.38 3.55
N PHE A 65 -1.49 -15.69 3.04
CA PHE A 65 -2.57 -15.16 3.88
C PHE A 65 -3.40 -16.27 4.52
N LEU A 66 -3.74 -17.32 3.76
CA LEU A 66 -4.47 -18.47 4.31
C LEU A 66 -3.66 -19.20 5.38
N LEU A 67 -2.38 -19.48 5.11
CA LEU A 67 -1.48 -20.11 6.08
C LEU A 67 -1.35 -19.26 7.34
N TRP A 68 -1.24 -17.94 7.21
CA TRP A 68 -1.14 -17.07 8.38
C TRP A 68 -2.44 -17.03 9.19
N ILE A 69 -3.61 -17.04 8.55
CA ILE A 69 -4.91 -17.05 9.25
C ILE A 69 -5.08 -18.34 10.08
N PHE A 70 -4.75 -19.50 9.51
CA PHE A 70 -5.00 -20.79 10.16
C PHE A 70 -3.82 -21.30 11.00
N PHE A 71 -2.60 -20.88 10.67
CA PHE A 71 -1.33 -21.37 11.24
C PHE A 71 -0.34 -20.21 11.40
N SER A 72 -0.72 -19.17 12.12
CA SER A 72 0.05 -17.93 12.29
C SER A 72 1.45 -18.15 12.89
N VAL A 73 1.60 -19.13 13.80
CA VAL A 73 2.87 -19.50 14.44
C VAL A 73 3.36 -20.83 13.88
N SER A 74 3.96 -20.79 12.68
CA SER A 74 4.49 -21.97 12.00
C SER A 74 5.71 -21.59 11.16
N VAL A 75 6.74 -22.44 11.19
CA VAL A 75 7.94 -22.31 10.34
C VAL A 75 7.55 -22.35 8.86
N VAL A 76 6.57 -23.18 8.49
CA VAL A 76 6.08 -23.27 7.10
C VAL A 76 5.45 -21.94 6.68
N THR A 77 4.56 -21.38 7.51
CA THR A 77 3.95 -20.06 7.27
C THR A 77 5.04 -18.99 7.12
N ALA A 78 6.01 -18.98 8.02
CA ALA A 78 7.09 -18.00 8.00
C ALA A 78 7.89 -18.03 6.69
N LEU A 79 8.32 -19.22 6.26
CA LEU A 79 9.09 -19.41 5.02
C LEU A 79 8.28 -19.04 3.78
N ILE A 80 7.01 -19.43 3.71
CA ILE A 80 6.12 -19.12 2.57
C ILE A 80 5.84 -17.61 2.49
N CYS A 81 5.62 -16.93 3.62
CA CYS A 81 5.47 -15.48 3.65
C CYS A 81 6.74 -14.75 3.17
N ILE A 82 7.92 -15.14 3.66
CA ILE A 82 9.20 -14.53 3.23
C ILE A 82 9.43 -14.75 1.73
N LEU A 83 9.23 -15.99 1.25
CA LEU A 83 9.37 -16.31 -0.17
C LEU A 83 8.40 -15.48 -1.02
N THR A 84 7.14 -15.34 -0.59
CA THR A 84 6.15 -14.49 -1.25
C THR A 84 6.62 -13.04 -1.33
N GLY A 85 7.17 -12.51 -0.25
CA GLY A 85 7.74 -11.16 -0.23
C GLY A 85 8.90 -11.00 -1.22
N VAL A 86 9.80 -11.98 -1.31
CA VAL A 86 10.89 -11.97 -2.32
C VAL A 86 10.34 -12.00 -3.74
N LEU A 87 9.36 -12.87 -4.02
CA LEU A 87 8.74 -12.99 -5.34
C LEU A 87 8.01 -11.69 -5.75
N GLN A 88 7.26 -11.09 -4.82
CA GLN A 88 6.61 -9.78 -5.00
C GLN A 88 7.63 -8.67 -5.26
N PHE A 89 8.78 -8.70 -4.57
CA PHE A 89 9.83 -7.72 -4.78
C PHE A 89 10.49 -7.85 -6.17
N ILE A 90 10.78 -9.08 -6.61
CA ILE A 90 11.29 -9.35 -7.97
C ILE A 90 10.31 -8.84 -9.03
N LEU A 91 9.02 -9.10 -8.81
CA LEU A 91 7.94 -8.65 -9.68
C LEU A 91 7.90 -7.11 -9.76
N LEU A 92 8.00 -6.40 -8.63
CA LEU A 92 8.08 -4.95 -8.57
C LEU A 92 9.33 -4.40 -9.31
N LEU A 93 10.50 -5.01 -9.12
CA LEU A 93 11.72 -4.60 -9.82
C LEU A 93 11.59 -4.76 -11.35
N GLY A 94 10.86 -5.78 -11.80
CA GLY A 94 10.53 -6.00 -13.21
C GLY A 94 9.78 -4.83 -13.87
N TRP A 95 9.08 -4.01 -13.07
CA TRP A 95 8.35 -2.84 -13.55
C TRP A 95 9.19 -1.58 -13.70
N LYS A 96 10.48 -1.63 -13.32
CA LYS A 96 11.45 -0.53 -13.42
C LYS A 96 11.07 0.71 -12.59
N PRO A 97 10.88 0.58 -11.27
CA PRO A 97 10.40 1.68 -10.44
C PRO A 97 11.29 2.94 -10.49
N LEU A 98 12.61 2.76 -10.55
CA LEU A 98 13.57 3.87 -10.63
C LEU A 98 13.43 4.74 -11.88
N ALA A 99 12.90 4.20 -12.98
CA ALA A 99 12.67 4.97 -14.20
C ALA A 99 11.62 6.06 -13.98
N THR A 100 10.72 5.88 -13.00
CA THR A 100 9.60 6.79 -12.71
C THR A 100 9.95 7.94 -11.76
N ARG A 101 11.22 8.07 -11.33
CA ARG A 101 11.65 9.06 -10.33
C ARG A 101 11.25 10.52 -10.66
N SER A 102 11.17 10.87 -11.95
CA SER A 102 10.78 12.20 -12.43
C SER A 102 9.26 12.37 -12.63
N LYS A 103 8.46 11.34 -12.33
CA LYS A 103 7.01 11.29 -12.55
C LYS A 103 6.31 10.94 -11.21
N PRO A 104 6.03 11.94 -10.34
CA PRO A 104 5.52 11.65 -9.01
C PRO A 104 4.25 10.85 -8.92
N ILE A 105 3.33 11.10 -9.85
CA ILE A 105 2.07 10.37 -9.96
C ILE A 105 2.23 8.87 -10.28
N VAL A 106 3.43 8.44 -10.71
CA VAL A 106 3.74 7.04 -10.99
C VAL A 106 4.64 6.46 -9.91
N TRP A 107 5.69 7.18 -9.47
CA TRP A 107 6.61 6.62 -8.47
C TRP A 107 5.90 6.33 -7.15
N ILE A 108 4.89 7.11 -6.76
CA ILE A 108 4.12 6.85 -5.53
C ILE A 108 3.46 5.47 -5.56
N LEU A 109 3.02 5.01 -6.74
CA LEU A 109 2.40 3.69 -6.86
C LEU A 109 3.42 2.57 -6.62
N HIS A 110 4.66 2.76 -7.07
CA HIS A 110 5.74 1.82 -6.78
C HIS A 110 6.19 1.87 -5.33
N ALA A 111 6.32 3.07 -4.75
CA ALA A 111 6.68 3.25 -3.35
C ALA A 111 5.61 2.63 -2.43
N ALA A 112 4.33 2.83 -2.73
CA ALA A 112 3.23 2.20 -2.02
C ALA A 112 3.25 0.67 -2.21
N TYR A 113 3.41 0.18 -3.44
CA TYR A 113 3.46 -1.26 -3.70
C TYR A 113 4.64 -1.95 -3.02
N PHE A 114 5.77 -1.27 -2.80
CA PHE A 114 6.94 -1.81 -2.09
C PHE A 114 6.61 -2.27 -0.65
N TRP A 115 5.59 -1.69 -0.02
CA TRP A 115 5.15 -2.13 1.29
C TRP A 115 4.51 -3.50 1.31
N ILE A 116 4.01 -4.00 0.17
CA ILE A 116 3.45 -5.34 0.06
C ILE A 116 4.53 -6.43 0.23
N PRO A 117 5.63 -6.47 -0.56
CA PRO A 117 6.69 -7.44 -0.32
C PRO A 117 7.32 -7.28 1.07
N LEU A 118 7.51 -6.05 1.54
CA LEU A 118 8.00 -5.80 2.89
C LEU A 118 7.04 -6.35 3.96
N GLY A 119 5.74 -6.13 3.80
CA GLY A 119 4.69 -6.64 4.68
C GLY A 119 4.69 -8.16 4.75
N PHE A 120 4.86 -8.86 3.62
CA PHE A 120 4.99 -10.33 3.61
C PHE A 120 6.23 -10.83 4.34
N ILE A 121 7.39 -10.18 4.16
CA ILE A 121 8.62 -10.53 4.87
C ILE A 121 8.44 -10.34 6.38
N LEU A 122 7.88 -9.20 6.79
CA LEU A 122 7.57 -8.88 8.18
C LEU A 122 6.54 -9.86 8.78
N LEU A 123 5.55 -10.28 7.99
CA LEU A 123 4.57 -11.27 8.39
C LEU A 123 5.24 -12.61 8.68
N GLY A 124 6.19 -13.02 7.83
CA GLY A 124 6.98 -14.23 8.06
C GLY A 124 7.88 -14.13 9.29
N PHE A 125 8.52 -12.98 9.52
CA PHE A 125 9.26 -12.73 10.77
C PHE A 125 8.36 -12.74 12.01
N SER A 126 7.11 -12.29 11.88
CA SER A 126 6.14 -12.37 12.98
C SER A 126 5.77 -13.83 13.31
N SER A 127 5.67 -14.69 12.30
CA SER A 127 5.46 -16.13 12.49
C SER A 127 6.64 -16.85 13.15
N PHE A 128 7.86 -16.28 13.08
CA PHE A 128 9.01 -16.71 13.88
C PHE A 128 9.06 -16.07 15.29
N GLY A 129 8.15 -15.15 15.62
CA GLY A 129 8.17 -14.40 16.87
C GLY A 129 9.26 -13.32 16.94
N LEU A 130 9.89 -12.97 15.82
CA LEU A 130 10.98 -11.98 15.78
C LEU A 130 10.48 -10.53 15.83
N VAL A 131 9.28 -10.29 15.30
CA VAL A 131 8.63 -8.97 15.28
C VAL A 131 7.15 -9.10 15.61
N SER A 132 6.55 -8.01 16.07
CA SER A 132 5.10 -7.97 16.26
C SER A 132 4.36 -8.05 14.92
N MET A 133 3.28 -8.84 14.86
CA MET A 133 2.42 -8.93 13.67
C MET A 133 1.85 -7.57 13.25
N TYR A 134 1.64 -6.64 14.20
CA TYR A 134 1.11 -5.32 13.92
C TYR A 134 2.01 -4.50 13.00
N ILE A 135 3.32 -4.77 12.99
CA ILE A 135 4.27 -4.11 12.08
C ILE A 135 3.99 -4.53 10.63
N ALA A 136 3.73 -5.81 10.39
CA ALA A 136 3.33 -6.30 9.07
C ALA A 136 1.96 -5.73 8.65
N LEU A 137 0.99 -5.71 9.56
CA LEU A 137 -0.36 -5.18 9.28
C LEU A 137 -0.33 -3.69 8.91
N HIS A 138 0.50 -2.87 9.56
CA HIS A 138 0.60 -1.44 9.23
C HIS A 138 1.46 -1.17 8.00
N ALA A 139 2.41 -2.04 7.67
CA ALA A 139 3.06 -2.01 6.35
C ALA A 139 2.01 -2.16 5.24
N PHE A 140 1.11 -3.14 5.38
CA PHE A 140 -0.01 -3.30 4.45
C PHE A 140 -0.99 -2.12 4.50
N GLY A 141 -1.50 -1.75 5.67
CA GLY A 141 -2.55 -0.74 5.80
C GLY A 141 -2.10 0.69 5.50
N ILE A 142 -1.08 1.20 6.21
CA ILE A 142 -0.61 2.58 6.03
C ILE A 142 0.23 2.68 4.75
N GLY A 143 1.23 1.80 4.61
CA GLY A 143 2.21 1.87 3.54
C GLY A 143 1.62 1.54 2.16
N ALA A 144 1.04 0.35 2.02
CA ALA A 144 0.48 -0.11 0.75
C ALA A 144 -0.89 0.51 0.47
N THR A 145 -1.90 0.22 1.29
CA THR A 145 -3.28 0.66 1.05
C THR A 145 -3.40 2.18 1.06
N GLY A 146 -2.91 2.85 2.12
CA GLY A 146 -2.91 4.32 2.20
C GLY A 146 -2.16 4.98 1.04
N GLY A 147 -0.97 4.45 0.70
CA GLY A 147 -0.14 4.94 -0.40
C GLY A 147 -0.77 4.77 -1.78
N LEU A 148 -1.37 3.61 -2.05
CA LEU A 148 -2.08 3.32 -3.30
C LEU A 148 -3.34 4.17 -3.41
N ILE A 149 -4.09 4.34 -2.33
CA ILE A 149 -5.26 5.23 -2.29
C ILE A 149 -4.84 6.64 -2.68
N ILE A 150 -3.88 7.27 -1.98
CA ILE A 150 -3.52 8.67 -2.26
C ILE A 150 -2.97 8.84 -3.70
N GLY A 151 -2.19 7.87 -4.18
CA GLY A 151 -1.67 7.87 -5.56
C GLY A 151 -2.77 7.74 -6.61
N MET A 152 -3.76 6.88 -6.36
CA MET A 152 -4.86 6.66 -7.30
C MET A 152 -5.90 7.78 -7.25
N ILE A 153 -6.33 8.25 -6.08
CA ILE A 153 -7.39 9.27 -5.96
C ILE A 153 -6.97 10.61 -6.57
N THR A 154 -5.70 11.01 -6.42
CA THR A 154 -5.16 12.22 -7.05
C THR A 154 -5.19 12.12 -8.57
N ARG A 155 -4.83 10.95 -9.12
CA ARG A 155 -4.87 10.67 -10.55
C ARG A 155 -6.29 10.63 -11.10
N THR A 156 -7.18 9.88 -10.45
CA THR A 156 -8.57 9.72 -10.90
C THR A 156 -9.32 11.02 -10.79
N ALA A 157 -9.13 11.81 -9.73
CA ALA A 157 -9.74 13.12 -9.61
C ALA A 157 -9.30 14.07 -10.73
N MET A 158 -8.01 14.08 -11.12
CA MET A 158 -7.57 14.86 -12.29
C MET A 158 -8.22 14.37 -13.59
N GLY A 159 -8.23 13.05 -13.83
CA GLY A 159 -8.82 12.48 -15.05
C GLY A 159 -10.34 12.70 -15.16
N HIS A 160 -11.07 12.56 -14.06
CA HIS A 160 -12.52 12.75 -14.03
C HIS A 160 -12.95 14.22 -14.01
N THR A 161 -12.06 15.16 -13.73
CA THR A 161 -12.34 16.61 -13.79
C THR A 161 -11.81 17.27 -15.07
N GLY A 162 -11.32 16.48 -16.03
CA GLY A 162 -10.80 16.96 -17.32
C GLY A 162 -9.47 17.71 -17.20
N ARG A 163 -8.67 17.44 -16.17
CA ARG A 163 -7.41 18.13 -15.90
C ARG A 163 -6.20 17.31 -16.30
N LEU A 164 -5.10 18.00 -16.59
CA LEU A 164 -3.83 17.37 -16.90
C LEU A 164 -3.38 16.49 -15.72
N ILE A 165 -3.11 15.20 -16.00
CA ILE A 165 -2.64 14.23 -15.00
C ILE A 165 -1.16 14.47 -14.71
N LYS A 166 -0.88 15.51 -13.93
CA LYS A 166 0.48 15.92 -13.55
C LYS A 166 0.47 16.34 -12.08
N ALA A 167 1.24 15.61 -11.26
CA ALA A 167 1.44 15.95 -9.86
C ALA A 167 2.25 17.25 -9.72
N GLY A 168 1.74 18.20 -8.92
CA GLY A 168 2.45 19.39 -8.47
C GLY A 168 2.94 19.23 -7.03
N ALA A 169 3.27 20.35 -6.38
CA ALA A 169 3.82 20.35 -5.02
C ALA A 169 2.84 19.75 -3.98
N ILE A 170 1.55 20.06 -4.08
CA ILE A 170 0.53 19.53 -3.14
C ILE A 170 0.44 18.01 -3.24
N GLU A 171 0.35 17.45 -4.46
CA GLU A 171 0.30 16.00 -4.64
C GLU A 171 1.56 15.31 -4.10
N VAL A 172 2.74 15.86 -4.41
CA VAL A 172 4.01 15.32 -3.91
C VAL A 172 4.05 15.36 -2.39
N SER A 173 3.60 16.45 -1.76
CA SER A 173 3.50 16.53 -0.30
C SER A 173 2.57 15.47 0.27
N CYS A 174 1.38 15.27 -0.32
CA CYS A 174 0.47 14.20 0.09
C CYS A 174 1.14 12.82 0.00
N TYR A 175 1.82 12.53 -1.12
CA TYR A 175 2.52 11.26 -1.33
C TYR A 175 3.61 11.03 -0.29
N VAL A 176 4.47 12.03 -0.06
CA VAL A 176 5.57 11.95 0.90
C VAL A 176 5.03 11.81 2.32
N LEU A 177 4.03 12.60 2.71
CA LEU A 177 3.46 12.57 4.07
C LEU A 177 2.86 11.19 4.41
N VAL A 178 2.17 10.53 3.47
CA VAL A 178 1.65 9.17 3.67
C VAL A 178 2.79 8.16 3.85
N GLN A 179 3.84 8.25 3.02
CA GLN A 179 5.00 7.35 3.13
C GLN A 179 5.79 7.58 4.43
N VAL A 180 5.98 8.85 4.81
CA VAL A 180 6.61 9.24 6.08
C VAL A 180 5.79 8.74 7.28
N THR A 181 4.45 8.79 7.21
CA THR A 181 3.58 8.23 8.25
C THR A 181 3.90 6.75 8.50
N ALA A 182 4.00 5.94 7.44
CA ALA A 182 4.31 4.51 7.56
C ALA A 182 5.69 4.27 8.20
N VAL A 183 6.69 5.07 7.80
CA VAL A 183 8.05 4.98 8.37
C VAL A 183 8.07 5.38 9.85
N ILE A 184 7.49 6.53 10.20
CA ILE A 184 7.42 7.00 11.60
C ILE A 184 6.69 5.97 12.46
N TRP A 185 5.59 5.40 11.95
CA TRP A 185 4.84 4.36 12.65
C TRP A 185 5.71 3.12 12.93
N MET A 186 6.51 2.65 11.97
CA MET A 186 7.42 1.52 12.18
C MET A 186 8.53 1.86 13.18
N VAL A 187 9.15 3.04 13.06
CA VAL A 187 10.21 3.48 13.98
C VAL A 187 9.69 3.62 15.41
N ALA A 188 8.44 4.08 15.58
CA ALA A 188 7.81 4.17 16.90
C ALA A 188 7.84 2.83 17.65
N HIS A 189 7.69 1.71 16.95
CA HIS A 189 7.69 0.37 17.53
C HIS A 189 9.09 -0.19 17.80
N LEU A 190 10.14 0.49 17.33
CA LEU A 190 11.53 0.25 17.74
C LEU A 190 11.87 1.08 19.00
N THR A 191 11.25 2.25 19.15
CA THR A 191 11.42 3.13 20.31
C THR A 191 10.44 2.75 21.43
N VAL A 192 10.71 1.64 22.12
CA VAL A 192 9.92 1.25 23.31
C VAL A 192 10.10 2.31 24.41
N GLY A 193 9.02 2.74 25.07
CA GLY A 193 9.06 3.65 26.22
C GLY A 193 8.52 5.07 25.97
N VAL A 194 9.13 6.08 26.60
CA VAL A 194 8.62 7.47 26.69
C VAL A 194 8.36 8.16 25.34
N TRP A 195 9.05 7.77 24.27
CA TRP A 195 8.92 8.38 22.94
C TRP A 195 7.79 7.78 22.10
N PHE A 196 7.21 6.65 22.49
CA PHE A 196 6.22 5.92 21.69
C PHE A 196 5.00 6.79 21.35
N HIS A 197 4.34 7.37 22.36
CA HIS A 197 3.13 8.16 22.18
C HIS A 197 3.37 9.42 21.34
N PHE A 198 4.50 10.09 21.57
CA PHE A 198 4.89 11.26 20.78
C PHE A 198 5.09 10.89 19.30
N THR A 199 5.81 9.79 19.04
CA THR A 199 6.14 9.34 17.67
C THR A 199 4.87 8.90 16.91
N ILE A 200 3.96 8.19 17.57
CA ILE A 200 2.65 7.84 16.97
C ILE A 200 1.79 9.10 16.74
N GLY A 201 1.82 10.07 17.66
CA GLY A 201 1.15 11.37 17.46
C GLY A 201 1.67 12.10 16.22
N LEU A 202 2.99 12.11 16.00
CA LEU A 202 3.61 12.69 14.81
C LEU A 202 3.20 11.97 13.52
N ALA A 203 3.12 10.63 13.55
CA ALA A 203 2.61 9.86 12.42
C ALA A 203 1.15 10.26 12.10
N GLY A 204 0.30 10.39 13.12
CA GLY A 204 -1.09 10.83 12.96
C GLY A 204 -1.20 12.23 12.35
N ILE A 205 -0.35 13.19 12.78
CA ILE A 205 -0.31 14.54 12.21
C ILE A 205 0.07 14.50 10.72
N CYS A 206 1.11 13.74 10.36
CA CYS A 206 1.53 13.59 8.97
C CYS A 206 0.40 13.02 8.10
N TRP A 207 -0.27 11.99 8.60
CA TRP A 207 -1.42 11.37 7.93
C TRP A 207 -2.56 12.36 7.71
N CYS A 208 -3.01 13.02 8.78
CA CYS A 208 -4.09 14.02 8.71
C CYS A 208 -3.74 15.14 7.73
N LEU A 209 -2.51 15.67 7.80
CA LEU A 209 -2.08 16.73 6.91
C LEU A 209 -2.09 16.29 5.43
N ALA A 210 -1.69 15.06 5.13
CA ALA A 210 -1.72 14.53 3.77
C ALA A 210 -3.13 14.57 3.16
N PHE A 211 -4.13 14.11 3.91
CA PHE A 211 -5.52 14.07 3.44
C PHE A 211 -6.21 15.42 3.50
N ILE A 212 -5.88 16.29 4.45
CA ILE A 212 -6.35 17.68 4.47
C ILE A 212 -5.88 18.42 3.21
N LEU A 213 -4.60 18.27 2.84
CA LEU A 213 -4.05 18.86 1.61
C LEU A 213 -4.77 18.35 0.35
N TYR A 214 -5.07 17.05 0.31
CA TYR A 214 -5.86 16.47 -0.77
C TYR A 214 -7.26 17.09 -0.84
N ILE A 215 -8.01 17.10 0.28
CA ILE A 215 -9.36 17.66 0.33
C ILE A 215 -9.35 19.13 -0.08
N TYR A 216 -8.43 19.93 0.48
CA TYR A 216 -8.30 21.35 0.18
C TYR A 216 -8.20 21.63 -1.33
N LYS A 217 -7.37 20.85 -2.05
CA LYS A 217 -7.18 21.04 -3.48
C LYS A 217 -8.29 20.44 -4.34
N TYR A 218 -8.72 19.21 -4.02
CA TYR A 218 -9.56 18.41 -4.91
C TYR A 218 -11.05 18.57 -4.66
N PHE A 219 -11.48 18.94 -3.45
CA PHE A 219 -12.89 19.19 -3.14
C PHE A 219 -13.55 20.21 -4.08
N PRO A 220 -12.97 21.40 -4.36
CA PRO A 220 -13.57 22.35 -5.30
C PRO A 220 -13.53 21.87 -6.77
N TRP A 221 -12.68 20.90 -7.11
CA TRP A 221 -12.64 20.35 -8.47
C TRP A 221 -13.74 19.30 -8.67
N LEU A 222 -13.97 18.47 -7.66
CA LEU A 222 -14.94 17.38 -7.69
C LEU A 222 -16.39 17.86 -7.50
N THR A 223 -16.59 19.10 -7.06
CA THR A 223 -17.91 19.72 -6.88
C THR A 223 -18.27 20.74 -7.96
N LYS A 224 -17.45 20.84 -9.02
CA LYS A 224 -17.69 21.72 -10.16
C LYS A 224 -17.76 20.90 -11.45
N PRO A 225 -18.47 21.39 -12.47
CA PRO A 225 -18.45 20.77 -13.79
C PRO A 225 -17.01 20.59 -14.30
N ARG A 226 -16.81 19.53 -15.07
CA ARG A 226 -15.53 19.26 -15.72
C ARG A 226 -15.00 20.47 -16.50
N LEU A 227 -13.67 20.62 -16.49
CA LEU A 227 -13.01 21.73 -17.19
C LEU A 227 -13.18 21.64 -18.72
N ASP A 228 -13.29 20.44 -19.26
CA ASP A 228 -13.41 20.17 -20.70
C ASP A 228 -14.85 20.17 -21.22
N GLY A 229 -15.84 20.46 -20.35
CA GLY A 229 -17.25 20.51 -20.71
C GLY A 229 -17.90 19.16 -21.02
N GLN A 230 -17.19 18.05 -20.83
CA GLN A 230 -17.74 16.70 -21.00
C GLN A 230 -18.64 16.31 -19.81
N PRO A 231 -19.48 15.26 -19.93
CA PRO A 231 -20.26 14.75 -18.81
C PRO A 231 -19.37 14.30 -17.64
N GLY A 232 -19.70 14.75 -16.42
CA GLY A 232 -19.04 14.38 -15.17
C GLY A 232 -18.85 15.53 -14.21
#